data_AF-A0A661APL6-F1
#
_entry.id   AF-A0A661APL6-F1
#
_cell.length_a   1.000
_cell.length_b   1.000
_cell.length_c   1.000
_cell.angle_alpha   90.00
_cell.angle_beta   90.00
_cell.angle_gamma   90.00
#
_symmetry.space_group_name_H-M   'P 1'
#
loop_
_entity.id
_entity.type
_entity.pdbx_description
1 polymer ?
#
loop_
_entity_poly.entity_id
_entity_poly.type
_entity_poly.pdbx_seq_one_letter_code
_entity_poly.pdbx_strand_id
1 'polypeptide(L)'
;KDTLKKVEHNEVIKTLERGGVYAIQTPQGFDKEILLDAYRKAYKDGFYATDDAGLVERAGYTVRVVEGDALNLKITTKDDIILAGAILQMLERRYEGRDWI
;
A
#
# COMPACT_ATOMS: atom_id res chain seq x y z
N LYS A 1 -10.93 -4.51 12.40
CA LYS A 1 -10.57 -4.56 10.96
C LYS A 1 -11.82 -4.92 10.17
N ASP A 2 -12.07 -4.24 9.07
CA ASP A 2 -13.34 -4.39 8.34
C ASP A 2 -13.50 -5.74 7.65
N THR A 3 -14.75 -6.11 7.37
CA THR A 3 -15.06 -7.30 6.55
C THR A 3 -14.87 -6.95 5.08
N LEU A 4 -14.12 -7.78 4.35
CA LEU A 4 -13.90 -7.59 2.91
C LEU A 4 -14.94 -8.35 2.09
N LYS A 5 -15.57 -7.67 1.13
CA LYS A 5 -16.57 -8.23 0.21
C LYS A 5 -16.12 -7.97 -1.22
N LYS A 6 -16.28 -8.96 -2.11
CA LYS A 6 -16.27 -8.72 -3.56
C LYS A 6 -17.69 -8.29 -3.96
N VAL A 7 -17.80 -7.16 -4.63
CA VAL A 7 -19.09 -6.56 -5.05
C VAL A 7 -19.04 -6.30 -6.55
N GLU A 8 -20.12 -6.61 -7.26
CA GLU A 8 -20.33 -6.29 -8.67
C GLU A 8 -21.75 -5.76 -8.83
N HIS A 9 -21.97 -4.70 -9.62
CA HIS A 9 -23.29 -4.06 -9.81
C HIS A 9 -24.04 -3.74 -8.50
N ASN A 10 -23.33 -3.31 -7.46
CA ASN A 10 -23.84 -3.04 -6.10
C ASN A 10 -24.40 -4.27 -5.34
N GLU A 11 -24.13 -5.48 -5.81
CA GLU A 11 -24.50 -6.73 -5.12
C GLU A 11 -23.27 -7.45 -4.57
N VAL A 12 -23.40 -8.01 -3.35
CA VAL A 12 -22.32 -8.78 -2.72
C VAL A 12 -22.22 -10.15 -3.39
N ILE A 13 -21.11 -10.38 -4.10
CA ILE A 13 -20.84 -11.64 -4.81
C ILE A 13 -20.22 -12.67 -3.86
N LYS A 14 -19.30 -12.25 -2.99
CA LYS A 14 -18.70 -13.11 -1.95
C LYS A 14 -18.09 -12.33 -0.80
N THR A 15 -18.01 -12.98 0.35
CA THR A 15 -17.17 -12.55 1.46
C THR A 15 -15.76 -13.10 1.25
N LEU A 16 -14.74 -12.26 1.40
CA LEU A 16 -13.34 -12.69 1.35
C LEU A 16 -12.88 -13.10 2.75
N GLU A 17 -12.17 -14.21 2.85
CA GLU A 17 -11.44 -14.54 4.08
C GLU A 17 -10.37 -13.47 4.32
N ARG A 18 -10.30 -12.95 5.54
CA ARG A 18 -9.34 -11.89 5.89
C ARG A 18 -7.92 -12.43 6.02
N GLY A 19 -7.76 -13.73 6.31
CA GLY A 19 -6.46 -14.39 6.45
C GLY A 19 -5.65 -14.28 5.16
N GLY A 20 -4.41 -13.83 5.27
CA GLY A 20 -3.52 -13.63 4.11
C GLY A 20 -3.82 -12.39 3.26
N VAL A 21 -4.80 -11.55 3.63
CA VAL A 21 -5.12 -10.32 2.89
C VAL A 21 -4.51 -9.09 3.57
N TYR A 22 -3.65 -8.39 2.83
CA TYR A 22 -2.97 -7.18 3.27
C TYR A 22 -3.34 -6.00 2.37
N ALA A 23 -3.57 -4.84 2.99
CA ALA A 23 -3.62 -3.58 2.27
C ALA A 23 -2.17 -3.08 2.16
N ILE A 24 -1.67 -2.96 0.94
CA ILE A 24 -0.29 -2.54 0.69
C ILE A 24 -0.18 -1.01 0.85
N GLN A 25 0.91 -0.57 1.47
CA GLN A 25 1.25 0.83 1.70
C GLN A 25 2.58 1.17 1.00
N THR A 26 2.87 2.45 0.86
CA THR A 26 4.20 2.96 0.51
C THR A 26 4.94 3.40 1.79
N PRO A 27 6.28 3.48 1.82
CA PRO A 27 7.21 3.18 0.73
C PRO A 27 7.27 1.70 0.39
N GLN A 28 7.56 1.40 -0.88
CA GLN A 28 7.91 0.06 -1.35
C GLN A 28 9.40 0.06 -1.72
N GLY A 29 10.17 -0.87 -1.14
CA GLY A 29 11.63 -0.93 -1.33
C GLY A 29 12.03 -2.10 -2.21
N PHE A 30 12.82 -1.84 -3.25
CA PHE A 30 13.32 -2.85 -4.18
C PHE A 30 14.77 -2.56 -4.57
N ASP A 31 15.53 -3.61 -4.89
CA ASP A 31 16.79 -3.45 -5.59
C ASP A 31 16.56 -2.79 -6.95
N LYS A 32 17.38 -1.79 -7.26
CA LYS A 32 17.27 -0.99 -8.50
C LYS A 32 17.21 -1.87 -9.75
N GLU A 33 18.09 -2.86 -9.84
CA GLU A 33 18.18 -3.72 -11.04
C GLU A 33 16.93 -4.59 -11.21
N ILE A 34 16.35 -5.08 -10.10
CA ILE A 34 15.09 -5.84 -10.12
C ILE A 34 13.95 -4.94 -10.58
N LEU A 35 13.86 -3.72 -10.03
CA LEU A 35 12.80 -2.79 -10.39
C LEU A 35 12.87 -2.40 -11.87
N LEU A 36 14.07 -2.08 -12.37
CA LEU A 36 14.27 -1.74 -13.78
C LEU A 36 13.94 -2.89 -14.74
N ASP A 37 14.33 -4.12 -14.40
CA ASP A 37 13.96 -5.31 -15.17
C ASP A 37 12.44 -5.51 -15.21
N ALA A 38 11.77 -5.35 -14.06
CA ALA A 38 10.32 -5.46 -13.96
C ALA A 38 9.59 -4.44 -14.84
N TYR A 39 10.01 -3.18 -14.79
CA TYR A 39 9.47 -2.12 -15.65
C TYR A 39 9.69 -2.39 -17.14
N ARG A 40 10.88 -2.87 -17.53
CA ARG A 40 11.17 -3.21 -18.94
C ARG A 40 10.29 -4.35 -19.45
N LYS A 41 10.10 -5.40 -18.65
CA LYS A 41 9.21 -6.52 -18.98
C LYS A 41 7.76 -6.06 -19.10
N ALA A 42 7.27 -5.29 -18.13
CA ALA A 42 5.90 -4.77 -18.16
C ALA A 42 5.64 -3.88 -19.38
N TYR A 43 6.59 -3.00 -19.72
CA TYR A 43 6.50 -2.16 -20.91
C TYR A 43 6.43 -2.99 -22.21
N LYS A 44 7.30 -3.99 -22.34
CA LYS A 44 7.32 -4.89 -23.50
C LYS A 44 6.01 -5.68 -23.66
N ASP A 45 5.43 -6.12 -22.54
CA ASP A 45 4.22 -6.91 -22.50
C ASP A 45 2.94 -6.05 -22.55
N GLY A 46 3.05 -4.71 -22.53
CA GLY A 46 1.91 -3.79 -22.43
C GLY A 46 1.11 -3.95 -21.12
N PHE A 47 1.77 -4.43 -20.07
CA PHE A 47 1.13 -4.72 -18.78
C PHE A 47 1.15 -3.50 -17.87
N TYR A 48 0.04 -3.27 -17.16
CA TYR A 48 -0.11 -2.20 -16.18
C TYR A 48 -0.41 -2.80 -14.79
N ALA A 49 0.33 -2.34 -13.78
CA ALA A 49 0.11 -2.65 -12.38
C ALA A 49 -0.28 -1.37 -11.61
N THR A 50 -0.96 -1.54 -10.49
CA THR A 50 -1.38 -0.42 -9.62
C THR A 50 -0.28 0.07 -8.68
N ASP A 51 0.79 -0.71 -8.51
CA ASP A 51 1.95 -0.40 -7.69
C ASP A 51 3.21 -1.11 -8.21
N ASP A 52 4.37 -0.80 -7.63
CA ASP A 52 5.66 -1.35 -8.05
C ASP A 52 5.78 -2.84 -7.69
N ALA A 53 5.20 -3.25 -6.55
CA ALA A 53 5.13 -4.65 -6.13
C ALA A 53 4.50 -5.54 -7.22
N GLY A 54 3.36 -5.12 -7.80
CA GLY A 54 2.71 -5.87 -8.88
C GLY A 54 3.56 -6.02 -10.14
N LEU A 55 4.41 -5.04 -10.46
CA LEU A 55 5.37 -5.15 -11.56
C LEU A 55 6.45 -6.20 -11.25
N VAL A 56 6.99 -6.16 -10.04
CA VAL A 56 8.06 -7.04 -9.57
C VAL A 56 7.58 -8.50 -9.46
N GLU A 57 6.36 -8.71 -8.95
CA GLU A 57 5.68 -10.01 -8.93
C GLU A 57 5.50 -10.56 -10.35
N ARG A 58 5.00 -9.74 -11.28
CA ARG A 58 4.77 -10.13 -12.67
C ARG A 58 6.06 -10.50 -13.40
N ALA A 59 7.17 -9.87 -13.02
CA ALA A 59 8.50 -10.14 -13.55
C ALA A 59 9.13 -11.45 -13.02
N GLY A 60 8.46 -12.11 -12.06
CA GLY A 60 8.83 -13.41 -11.51
C GLY A 60 9.60 -13.35 -10.19
N TYR A 61 9.74 -12.17 -9.59
CA TYR A 61 10.44 -12.01 -8.32
C TYR A 61 9.49 -12.13 -7.14
N THR A 62 10.02 -12.57 -5.99
CA THR A 62 9.25 -12.65 -4.74
C THR A 62 9.23 -11.30 -4.04
N VAL A 63 8.04 -10.78 -3.74
CA VAL A 63 7.84 -9.61 -2.89
C VAL A 63 7.51 -10.06 -1.47
N ARG A 64 8.15 -9.44 -0.47
CA ARG A 64 7.90 -9.71 0.94
C ARG A 64 7.10 -8.57 1.55
N VAL A 65 6.18 -8.92 2.45
CA VAL A 65 5.42 -7.94 3.23
C VAL A 65 6.14 -7.67 4.54
N VAL A 66 6.30 -6.38 4.86
CA VAL A 66 6.73 -5.90 6.18
C VAL A 66 5.54 -5.22 6.84
N GLU A 67 5.36 -5.42 8.14
CA GLU A 67 4.26 -4.78 8.87
C GLU A 67 4.46 -3.26 8.90
N GLY A 68 3.49 -2.54 8.34
CA GLY A 68 3.45 -1.08 8.32
C GLY A 68 2.57 -0.53 9.45
N ASP A 69 2.63 0.79 9.63
CA ASP A 69 1.75 1.49 10.57
C ASP A 69 0.38 1.75 9.94
N ALA A 70 -0.70 1.40 10.65
CA ALA A 70 -2.07 1.69 10.22
C ALA A 70 -2.33 3.21 10.08
N LEU A 71 -1.52 4.05 10.71
CA LEU A 71 -1.57 5.51 10.60
C LEU A 71 -0.89 6.07 9.35
N ASN A 72 -0.18 5.23 8.58
CA ASN A 72 0.39 5.59 7.28
C ASN A 72 -0.71 5.60 6.19
N LEU A 73 -1.62 6.55 6.34
CA LEU A 73 -2.81 6.72 5.51
C LEU A 73 -2.45 7.36 4.17
N LYS A 74 -3.01 6.81 3.08
CA LYS A 74 -3.04 7.49 1.79
C LYS A 74 -4.15 8.55 1.81
N ILE A 75 -3.79 9.82 1.66
CA ILE A 75 -4.76 10.91 1.58
C ILE A 75 -5.37 10.94 0.17
N THR A 76 -6.65 10.58 0.07
CA THR A 76 -7.40 10.49 -1.20
C THR A 76 -8.74 11.21 -1.17
N THR A 77 -9.26 11.51 0.01
CA THR A 77 -10.53 12.18 0.25
C THR A 77 -10.34 13.41 1.14
N LYS A 78 -11.39 14.24 1.25
CA LYS A 78 -11.39 15.39 2.17
C LYS A 78 -11.36 14.96 3.64
N ASP A 79 -12.00 13.84 3.97
CA ASP A 79 -12.03 13.32 5.34
C ASP A 79 -10.66 12.80 5.76
N ASP A 80 -9.88 12.27 4.82
CA ASP A 80 -8.49 11.86 5.07
C ASP A 80 -7.61 13.03 5.53
N ILE A 81 -7.89 14.27 5.07
CA ILE A 81 -7.14 15.47 5.49
C ILE A 81 -7.37 15.76 6.97
N ILE A 82 -8.62 15.66 7.43
CA ILE A 82 -8.98 15.89 8.82
C ILE A 82 -8.29 14.84 9.70
N LEU A 83 -8.35 13.57 9.28
CA LEU A 83 -7.70 12.47 9.99
C LEU A 83 -6.17 12.63 10.01
N ALA A 84 -5.55 12.98 8.89
CA ALA A 84 -4.11 13.21 8.81
C ALA A 84 -3.65 14.35 9.75
N GLY A 85 -4.42 15.44 9.85
CA GLY A 85 -4.13 16.52 10.80
C GLY A 85 -4.18 16.07 12.26
N ALA A 86 -5.17 15.26 12.62
CA ALA A 86 -5.26 14.69 13.98
C ALA A 86 -4.10 13.72 14.27
N ILE A 87 -3.72 12.89 13.30
CA ILE A 87 -2.56 11.99 13.40
C ILE A 87 -1.28 12.81 13.61
N LEU A 88 -1.07 13.87 12.83
CA LEU A 88 0.11 14.72 12.94
C LEU A 88 0.23 15.34 14.35
N GLN A 89 -0.84 15.94 14.87
CA GLN A 89 -0.84 16.52 16.22
C GLN A 89 -0.60 15.46 17.32
N MET A 90 -1.04 14.22 17.10
CA MET A 90 -0.76 13.12 18.02
C MET A 90 0.72 12.73 17.96
N LEU A 91 1.30 12.67 16.76
CA LEU A 91 2.71 12.36 16.56
C LEU A 91 3.62 13.45 17.15
N GLU A 92 3.31 14.73 16.93
CA GLU A 92 4.04 15.86 17.51
C GLU A 92 4.12 15.75 19.03
N ARG A 93 3.00 15.47 19.71
CA ARG A 93 2.98 15.24 21.17
C ARG A 93 3.75 13.99 21.58
N ARG A 94 3.74 12.94 20.76
CA ARG A 94 4.46 11.68 21.04
C ARG A 94 5.97 11.85 20.93
N TYR A 95 6.42 12.72 20.02
CA TYR A 95 7.83 12.94 19.72
C TYR A 95 8.36 14.28 20.24
N GLU A 96 7.58 15.00 21.05
CA GLU A 96 7.99 16.23 21.72
C GLU A 96 9.30 16.00 22.51
N GLY A 97 10.35 16.77 22.18
CA GLY A 97 11.67 16.65 22.80
C GLY A 97 12.58 15.55 22.25
N ARG A 98 12.24 14.89 21.13
CA ARG A 98 13.15 14.01 20.40
C ARG A 98 13.71 14.74 19.19
N ASP A 99 15.01 14.98 19.18
CA ASP A 99 15.72 15.45 17.99
C ASP A 99 15.64 14.35 16.91
N TRP A 100 14.92 14.66 15.85
CA TRP A 100 14.97 13.91 14.60
C TRP A 100 15.70 14.76 13.58
N ILE A 101 17.04 14.76 13.65
CA ILE A 101 18.07 14.98 12.62
C ILE A 101 19.43 14.78 13.31
#